data_AF-A0A835CUW3-F1
#
_entry.id   AF-A0A835CUW3-F1
#
_cell.length_a   1.000
_cell.length_b   1.000
_cell.length_c   1.000
_cell.angle_alpha   90.00
_cell.angle_beta   90.00
_cell.angle_gamma   90.00
#
_symmetry.space_group_name_H-M   'P 1'
#
loop_
_entity.id
_entity.type
_entity.pdbx_description
1 polymer ?
#
loop_
_entity_poly.entity_id
_entity_poly.type
_entity_poly.pdbx_seq_one_letter_code
_entity_poly.pdbx_strand_id
1 'polypeptide(L)'
;MKGICAVILISMVVFVCGKPSGDAAAPSQVPQLSDLIAQAKTGIDTLTKDLQEKTGINQEEFVKTVKTQSDNLVANVQSYITKVSEDIKTKSPELEKTWNDVKARLTEVTNSINAQIPDAKENASLLQEKLTSGLQVILDESNKAVKTINENSGQVQEDIAKFTKQAVEIAAQTTKNLDTKIRELAAAPAKA
;
A
#
# COMPACT_ATOMS: atom_id res chain seq x y z
N MET A 1 42.89 31.33 44.58
CA MET A 1 42.62 31.26 43.13
C MET A 1 41.54 30.19 42.97
N LYS A 2 40.22 30.49 42.95
CA LYS A 2 39.37 31.16 41.94
C LYS A 2 39.36 30.48 40.56
N GLY A 3 38.13 30.07 40.16
CA GLY A 3 37.68 29.51 38.87
C GLY A 3 37.37 28.02 39.00
N ILE A 4 36.15 27.49 39.23
CA ILE A 4 34.79 27.73 38.69
C ILE A 4 34.74 27.74 37.16
N CYS A 5 34.20 26.65 36.60
CA CYS A 5 33.30 26.57 35.42
C CYS A 5 32.75 25.13 35.39
N ALA A 6 31.58 24.89 36.00
CA ALA A 6 30.27 24.87 35.33
C ALA A 6 30.04 23.59 34.50
N VAL A 7 29.63 22.51 35.17
CA VAL A 7 28.92 21.39 34.52
C VAL A 7 27.44 21.74 34.58
N ILE A 8 26.91 22.11 33.42
CA ILE A 8 25.52 22.47 33.20
C ILE A 8 24.66 21.20 33.32
N LEU A 9 23.90 21.12 34.41
CA LEU A 9 22.67 20.34 34.53
C LEU A 9 21.63 20.95 33.58
N ILE A 10 21.21 20.23 32.55
CA ILE A 10 19.96 20.55 31.83
C ILE A 10 18.98 19.40 32.03
N SER A 11 17.87 19.79 32.65
CA SER A 11 16.74 19.03 33.15
C SER A 11 16.10 18.07 32.16
N MET A 12 15.59 16.98 32.74
CA MET A 12 14.32 16.36 32.37
C MET A 12 13.31 17.41 31.90
N VAL A 13 12.87 17.31 30.65
CA VAL A 13 11.59 17.89 30.25
C VAL A 13 10.50 16.98 30.80
N VAL A 14 10.02 17.35 31.97
CA VAL A 14 8.74 16.88 32.50
C VAL A 14 7.66 17.59 31.70
N PHE A 15 7.05 16.91 30.73
CA PHE A 15 5.81 17.37 30.12
C PHE A 15 4.65 16.96 31.04
N VAL A 16 4.47 17.71 32.13
CA VAL A 16 3.17 17.79 32.80
C VAL A 16 2.46 18.99 32.18
N CYS A 17 1.62 18.72 31.19
CA CYS A 17 0.51 19.61 30.87
C CYS A 17 -0.76 18.94 31.41
N GLY A 18 -1.49 19.71 32.21
CA GLY A 18 -2.56 19.23 33.07
C GLY A 18 -3.74 18.62 32.33
N LYS A 19 -4.41 17.69 33.03
CA LYS A 19 -5.76 17.23 32.70
C LYS A 19 -6.76 18.27 33.23
N PRO A 20 -7.68 18.74 32.38
CA PRO A 20 -9.09 18.59 32.71
C PRO A 20 -9.77 17.72 31.63
N SER A 21 -10.73 16.93 32.06
CA SER A 21 -11.54 16.03 31.23
C SER A 21 -12.12 16.69 29.99
N GLY A 22 -11.98 16.05 28.83
CA GLY A 22 -12.61 16.44 27.56
C GLY A 22 -11.73 16.03 26.37
N ASP A 23 -12.15 14.97 25.66
CA ASP A 23 -11.63 14.46 24.39
C ASP A 23 -10.14 14.67 24.10
N ALA A 24 -9.33 13.66 24.42
CA ALA A 24 -8.11 13.44 23.65
C ALA A 24 -8.55 13.07 22.23
N ALA A 25 -8.60 14.06 21.34
CA ALA A 25 -8.75 13.81 19.92
C ALA A 25 -7.67 12.79 19.53
N ALA A 26 -8.11 11.59 19.15
CA ALA A 26 -7.23 10.57 18.59
C ALA A 26 -6.40 11.23 17.48
N PRO A 27 -5.10 10.90 17.34
CA PRO A 27 -4.30 11.44 16.26
C PRO A 27 -5.04 11.20 14.94
N SER A 28 -5.37 12.27 14.21
CA SER A 28 -6.14 12.18 12.98
C SER A 28 -5.40 11.28 11.98
N GLN A 29 -5.90 10.05 11.79
CA GLN A 29 -5.28 9.05 10.90
C GLN A 29 -5.53 9.35 9.41
N VAL A 30 -6.57 10.15 9.11
CA VAL A 30 -7.02 10.45 7.75
C VAL A 30 -5.99 11.23 6.90
N PRO A 31 -5.36 12.32 7.40
CA PRO A 31 -4.31 13.01 6.64
C PRO A 31 -3.12 12.10 6.28
N GLN A 32 -2.65 11.30 7.24
CA GLN A 32 -1.51 10.41 7.02
C GLN A 32 -1.80 9.31 5.99
N LEU A 33 -3.02 8.76 5.99
CA LEU A 33 -3.44 7.77 4.99
C LEU A 33 -3.60 8.39 3.61
N SER A 34 -4.14 9.61 3.54
CA SER A 34 -4.28 10.34 2.27
C SER A 34 -2.92 10.59 1.63
N ASP A 35 -1.93 11.00 2.42
CA ASP A 35 -0.56 11.20 1.96
C ASP A 35 0.09 9.90 1.48
N LEU A 36 -0.10 8.80 2.21
CA LEU A 36 0.39 7.47 1.81
C LEU A 36 -0.23 7.02 0.48
N ILE A 37 -1.53 7.22 0.30
CA ILE A 37 -2.24 6.90 -0.94
C ILE A 37 -1.70 7.74 -2.10
N ALA A 38 -1.52 9.06 -1.89
CA ALA A 38 -0.99 9.95 -2.90
C ALA A 38 0.44 9.56 -3.33
N GLN A 39 1.28 9.19 -2.36
CA GLN A 39 2.64 8.69 -2.64
C GLN A 39 2.60 7.38 -3.41
N ALA A 40 1.76 6.43 -3.01
CA ALA A 40 1.61 5.15 -3.70
C ALA A 40 1.10 5.35 -5.14
N LYS A 41 0.14 6.26 -5.35
CA LYS A 41 -0.38 6.61 -6.67
C LYS A 41 0.71 7.19 -7.57
N THR A 42 1.47 8.14 -7.05
CA THR A 42 2.62 8.72 -7.74
C THR A 42 3.64 7.65 -8.12
N GLY A 43 3.88 6.68 -7.23
CA GLY A 43 4.74 5.53 -7.50
C GLY A 43 4.24 4.66 -8.65
N ILE A 44 2.94 4.35 -8.70
CA ILE A 44 2.34 3.55 -9.78
C ILE A 44 2.40 4.30 -11.12
N ASP A 45 2.13 5.60 -11.11
CA ASP A 45 2.19 6.43 -12.32
C ASP A 45 3.63 6.49 -12.86
N THR A 46 4.61 6.64 -11.95
CA THR A 46 6.04 6.59 -12.29
C THR A 46 6.43 5.23 -12.84
N LEU A 47 6.04 4.14 -12.17
CA LEU A 47 6.29 2.77 -12.64
C LEU A 47 5.71 2.54 -14.04
N THR A 48 4.48 2.98 -14.29
CA THR A 48 3.82 2.84 -15.58
C THR A 48 4.58 3.57 -16.68
N LYS A 49 5.08 4.77 -16.38
CA LYS A 49 5.92 5.54 -17.30
C LYS A 49 7.27 4.85 -17.55
N ASP A 50 7.96 4.42 -16.49
CA ASP A 50 9.22 3.70 -16.59
C ASP A 50 9.07 2.44 -17.45
N LEU A 51 7.99 1.67 -17.26
CA LEU A 51 7.68 0.50 -18.07
C LEU A 51 7.49 0.80 -19.57
N GLN A 52 6.96 1.98 -19.91
CA GLN A 52 6.77 2.41 -21.30
C GLN A 52 8.08 2.91 -21.93
N GLU A 53 8.92 3.60 -21.16
CA GLU A 53 10.12 4.27 -21.66
C GLU A 53 11.34 3.34 -21.72
N LYS A 54 11.39 2.28 -20.92
CA LYS A 54 12.55 1.38 -20.86
C LYS A 54 12.60 0.45 -22.08
N THR A 55 13.44 0.83 -23.05
CA THR A 55 13.85 0.00 -24.18
C THR A 55 15.14 -0.77 -23.84
N GLY A 56 15.31 -1.97 -24.41
CA GLY A 56 16.54 -2.77 -24.23
C GLY A 56 16.63 -3.64 -22.97
N ILE A 57 15.54 -3.77 -22.19
CA ILE A 57 15.48 -4.72 -21.08
C ILE A 57 15.50 -6.16 -21.62
N ASN A 58 16.22 -7.06 -20.96
CA ASN A 58 16.12 -8.50 -21.20
C ASN A 58 14.67 -8.98 -21.02
N GLN A 59 14.03 -9.39 -22.11
CA GLN A 59 12.61 -9.75 -22.13
C GLN A 59 12.29 -10.94 -21.21
N GLU A 60 13.18 -11.92 -21.10
CA GLU A 60 12.96 -13.08 -20.23
C GLU A 60 13.01 -12.70 -18.75
N GLU A 61 14.01 -11.90 -18.36
CA GLU A 61 14.13 -11.41 -16.98
C GLU A 61 13.01 -10.44 -16.61
N PHE A 62 12.57 -9.62 -17.57
CA PHE A 62 11.41 -8.75 -17.43
C PHE A 62 10.13 -9.54 -17.18
N VAL A 63 9.81 -10.51 -18.05
CA VAL A 63 8.64 -11.38 -17.90
C VAL A 63 8.66 -12.07 -16.54
N LYS A 64 9.81 -12.64 -16.16
CA LYS A 64 9.96 -13.31 -14.86
C LYS A 64 9.70 -12.36 -13.70
N THR A 65 10.19 -11.12 -13.79
CA THR A 65 9.98 -10.08 -12.77
C THR A 65 8.52 -9.72 -12.66
N VAL A 66 7.85 -9.38 -13.77
CA VAL A 66 6.42 -9.02 -13.79
C VAL A 66 5.58 -10.18 -13.27
N LYS A 67 5.85 -11.41 -13.70
CA LYS A 67 5.19 -12.61 -13.21
C LYS A 67 5.35 -12.78 -11.71
N THR A 68 6.57 -12.68 -11.20
CA THR A 68 6.85 -12.83 -9.77
C THR A 68 6.13 -11.77 -8.93
N GLN A 69 6.14 -10.51 -9.37
CA GLN A 69 5.43 -9.44 -8.65
C GLN A 69 3.91 -9.61 -8.75
N SER A 70 3.41 -10.12 -9.87
CA SER A 70 1.99 -10.48 -10.03
C SER A 70 1.56 -11.60 -9.08
N ASP A 71 2.34 -12.69 -9.04
CA ASP A 71 2.12 -13.82 -8.13
C ASP A 71 2.10 -13.34 -6.66
N ASN A 72 3.07 -12.49 -6.29
CA ASN A 72 3.16 -11.92 -4.94
C ASN A 72 1.98 -10.99 -4.62
N LEU A 73 1.57 -10.14 -5.56
CA LEU A 73 0.42 -9.25 -5.35
C LEU A 73 -0.85 -10.07 -5.14
N VAL A 74 -1.09 -11.07 -5.98
CA VAL A 74 -2.24 -11.98 -5.85
C VAL A 74 -2.26 -12.62 -4.47
N ALA A 75 -1.15 -13.22 -4.05
CA ALA A 75 -1.06 -13.89 -2.75
C ALA A 75 -1.31 -12.92 -1.58
N ASN A 76 -0.71 -11.73 -1.63
CA ASN A 76 -0.88 -10.71 -0.59
C ASN A 76 -2.32 -10.20 -0.52
N VAL A 77 -2.95 -9.93 -1.66
CA VAL A 77 -4.34 -9.48 -1.73
C VAL A 77 -5.30 -10.57 -1.26
N GLN A 78 -5.09 -11.83 -1.65
CA GLN A 78 -5.90 -12.96 -1.15
C GLN A 78 -5.76 -13.15 0.37
N SER A 79 -4.54 -13.04 0.90
CA SER A 79 -4.31 -13.10 2.34
C SER A 79 -4.99 -11.93 3.06
N TYR A 80 -4.89 -10.72 2.51
CA TYR A 80 -5.59 -9.54 3.02
C TYR A 80 -7.11 -9.73 3.02
N ILE A 81 -7.69 -10.19 1.90
CA ILE A 81 -9.12 -10.48 1.80
C ILE A 81 -9.56 -11.46 2.89
N THR A 82 -8.78 -12.53 3.10
CA THR A 82 -9.10 -13.56 4.09
C THR A 82 -9.10 -12.98 5.49
N LYS A 83 -8.00 -12.32 5.89
CA LYS A 83 -7.81 -11.72 7.22
C LYS A 83 -8.88 -10.68 7.54
N VAL A 84 -9.13 -9.75 6.61
CA VAL A 84 -10.13 -8.69 6.85
C VAL A 84 -11.55 -9.27 6.87
N SER A 85 -11.84 -10.29 6.05
CA SER A 85 -13.14 -10.99 6.13
C SER A 85 -13.36 -11.67 7.49
N GLU A 86 -12.30 -12.25 8.06
CA GLU A 86 -12.36 -12.87 9.39
C GLU A 86 -12.54 -11.81 10.48
N ASP A 87 -11.77 -10.73 10.45
CA ASP A 87 -11.86 -9.63 11.40
C ASP A 87 -13.26 -8.98 11.38
N ILE A 88 -13.80 -8.68 10.18
CA ILE A 88 -15.06 -7.94 10.04
C ILE A 88 -16.29 -8.74 10.49
N LYS A 89 -16.30 -10.07 10.29
CA LYS A 89 -17.36 -10.96 10.81
C LYS A 89 -17.55 -10.83 12.32
N THR A 90 -16.50 -10.42 13.04
CA THR A 90 -16.52 -10.30 14.50
C THR A 90 -16.83 -8.90 15.01
N LYS A 91 -16.98 -7.90 14.12
CA LYS A 91 -16.99 -6.46 14.49
C LYS A 91 -18.32 -5.74 14.26
N SER A 92 -18.86 -5.68 13.03
CA SER A 92 -20.12 -4.98 12.75
C SER A 92 -20.74 -5.32 11.38
N PRO A 93 -22.09 -5.42 11.27
CA PRO A 93 -22.79 -5.59 10.00
C PRO A 93 -22.57 -4.43 8.99
N GLU A 94 -22.36 -3.21 9.48
CA GLU A 94 -22.10 -2.05 8.60
C GLU A 94 -20.76 -2.17 7.88
N LEU A 95 -19.73 -2.65 8.59
CA LEU A 95 -18.42 -2.96 8.01
C LEU A 95 -18.52 -4.11 7.01
N GLU A 96 -19.36 -5.11 7.28
CA GLU A 96 -19.55 -6.26 6.40
C GLU A 96 -20.07 -5.86 5.02
N LYS A 97 -21.05 -4.94 4.97
CA LYS A 97 -21.59 -4.45 3.69
C LYS A 97 -20.51 -3.74 2.87
N THR A 98 -19.84 -2.75 3.45
CA THR A 98 -18.77 -1.99 2.76
C THR A 98 -17.62 -2.90 2.35
N TRP A 99 -17.27 -3.86 3.19
CA TRP A 99 -16.23 -4.83 2.91
C TRP A 99 -16.57 -5.76 1.76
N ASN A 100 -17.82 -6.19 1.60
CA ASN A 100 -18.20 -7.08 0.51
C ASN A 100 -17.95 -6.45 -0.87
N ASP A 101 -18.21 -5.15 -1.02
CA ASP A 101 -17.94 -4.41 -2.27
C ASP A 101 -16.43 -4.33 -2.54
N VAL A 102 -15.63 -3.97 -1.52
CA VAL A 102 -14.17 -3.93 -1.62
C VAL A 102 -13.61 -5.31 -1.94
N LYS A 103 -14.07 -6.34 -1.24
CA LYS A 103 -13.68 -7.74 -1.45
C LYS A 103 -13.97 -8.19 -2.87
N ALA A 104 -15.12 -7.83 -3.44
CA ALA A 104 -15.46 -8.18 -4.82
C ALA A 104 -14.46 -7.57 -5.80
N ARG A 105 -14.11 -6.28 -5.63
CA ARG A 105 -13.10 -5.60 -6.46
C ARG A 105 -11.71 -6.18 -6.32
N LEU A 106 -11.28 -6.46 -5.09
CA LEU A 106 -9.97 -7.09 -4.85
C LEU A 106 -9.92 -8.51 -5.41
N THR A 107 -11.02 -9.25 -5.33
CA THR A 107 -11.13 -10.59 -5.94
C THR A 107 -11.03 -10.49 -7.47
N GLU A 108 -11.72 -9.52 -8.09
CA GLU A 108 -11.63 -9.24 -9.52
C GLU A 108 -10.18 -8.95 -9.95
N VAL A 109 -9.46 -8.13 -9.19
CA VAL A 109 -8.02 -7.87 -9.40
C VAL A 109 -7.23 -9.19 -9.38
N THR A 110 -7.40 -10.01 -8.35
CA THR A 110 -6.63 -11.27 -8.24
C THR A 110 -6.95 -12.23 -9.38
N ASN A 111 -8.21 -12.33 -9.79
CA ASN A 111 -8.64 -13.20 -10.87
C ASN A 111 -8.11 -12.70 -12.22
N SER A 112 -8.19 -11.39 -12.47
CA SER A 112 -7.71 -10.79 -13.72
C SER A 112 -6.20 -10.95 -13.88
N ILE A 113 -5.43 -10.86 -12.80
CA ILE A 113 -3.97 -11.07 -12.84
C ILE A 113 -3.66 -12.56 -13.02
N ASN A 114 -4.27 -13.44 -12.21
CA ASN A 114 -4.07 -14.89 -12.30
C ASN A 114 -4.36 -15.45 -13.68
N ALA A 115 -5.38 -14.94 -14.37
CA ALA A 115 -5.72 -15.37 -15.73
C ALA A 115 -4.58 -15.13 -16.74
N GLN A 116 -3.68 -14.17 -16.48
CA GLN A 116 -2.59 -13.79 -17.39
C GLN A 116 -1.23 -14.37 -17.00
N ILE A 117 -1.10 -14.93 -15.79
CA ILE A 117 0.15 -15.51 -15.29
C ILE A 117 0.64 -16.71 -16.12
N PRO A 118 -0.21 -17.67 -16.55
CA PRO A 118 0.22 -18.80 -17.37
C PRO A 118 0.84 -18.34 -18.71
N ASP A 119 0.27 -17.30 -19.30
CA ASP A 119 0.63 -16.78 -20.62
C ASP A 119 1.62 -15.61 -20.53
N ALA A 120 2.25 -15.38 -19.37
CA ALA A 120 3.12 -14.24 -19.11
C ALA A 120 4.28 -14.10 -20.11
N LYS A 121 4.77 -15.23 -20.65
CA LYS A 121 5.83 -15.24 -21.68
C LYS A 121 5.37 -14.68 -23.02
N GLU A 122 4.12 -14.92 -23.36
CA GLU A 122 3.52 -14.52 -24.64
C GLU A 122 2.86 -13.14 -24.53
N ASN A 123 2.30 -12.82 -23.36
CA ASN A 123 1.48 -11.64 -23.12
C ASN A 123 1.97 -10.80 -21.93
N ALA A 124 3.28 -10.60 -21.83
CA ALA A 124 3.93 -9.83 -20.77
C ALA A 124 3.33 -8.43 -20.56
N SER A 125 3.02 -7.75 -21.68
CA SER A 125 2.43 -6.41 -21.67
C SER A 125 1.02 -6.41 -21.08
N LEU A 126 0.22 -7.46 -21.34
CA LEU A 126 -1.12 -7.58 -20.78
C LEU A 126 -1.05 -7.91 -19.29
N LEU A 127 -0.15 -8.81 -18.87
CA LEU A 127 0.06 -9.09 -17.45
C LEU A 127 0.52 -7.83 -16.70
N GLN A 128 1.43 -7.07 -17.28
CA GLN A 128 1.87 -5.79 -16.74
C GLN A 128 0.69 -4.81 -16.60
N GLU A 129 -0.16 -4.67 -17.61
CA GLU A 129 -1.36 -3.82 -17.57
C GLU A 129 -2.30 -4.26 -16.44
N LYS A 130 -2.56 -5.57 -16.31
CA LYS A 130 -3.41 -6.09 -15.23
C LYS A 130 -2.81 -5.87 -13.85
N LEU A 131 -1.48 -5.98 -13.74
CA LEU A 131 -0.78 -5.68 -12.50
C LEU A 131 -0.91 -4.20 -12.13
N THR A 132 -0.60 -3.27 -13.03
CA THR A 132 -0.67 -1.82 -12.74
C THR A 132 -2.11 -1.36 -12.50
N SER A 133 -3.07 -1.84 -13.29
CA SER A 133 -4.49 -1.59 -13.08
C SER A 133 -4.96 -2.15 -11.73
N GLY A 134 -4.53 -3.35 -11.36
CA GLY A 134 -4.83 -3.94 -10.06
C GLY A 134 -4.34 -3.10 -8.88
N LEU A 135 -3.12 -2.56 -8.98
CA LEU A 135 -2.56 -1.65 -7.99
C LEU A 135 -3.38 -0.35 -7.88
N GLN A 136 -3.85 0.20 -9.00
CA GLN A 136 -4.72 1.38 -9.01
C GLN A 136 -6.05 1.11 -8.33
N VAL A 137 -6.70 -0.02 -8.63
CA VAL A 137 -7.96 -0.41 -7.99
C VAL A 137 -7.80 -0.52 -6.46
N ILE A 138 -6.71 -1.12 -5.98
CA ILE A 138 -6.42 -1.19 -4.54
C ILE A 138 -6.35 0.20 -3.91
N LEU A 139 -5.66 1.16 -4.55
CA LEU A 139 -5.55 2.52 -4.04
C LEU A 139 -6.86 3.30 -4.13
N ASP A 140 -7.65 3.10 -5.18
CA ASP A 140 -8.93 3.78 -5.35
C ASP A 140 -9.94 3.31 -4.28
N GLU A 141 -10.01 2.01 -4.00
CA GLU A 141 -10.84 1.48 -2.90
C GLU A 141 -10.32 1.95 -1.53
N SER A 142 -8.99 2.03 -1.35
CA SER A 142 -8.39 2.60 -0.14
C SER A 142 -8.77 4.07 0.04
N ASN A 143 -8.76 4.87 -1.02
CA ASN A 143 -9.15 6.27 -0.99
C ASN A 143 -10.63 6.47 -0.68
N LYS A 144 -11.50 5.58 -1.19
CA LYS A 144 -12.92 5.56 -0.79
C LYS A 144 -13.05 5.24 0.69
N ALA A 145 -12.34 4.23 1.18
CA ALA A 145 -12.35 3.87 2.60
C ALA A 145 -11.90 5.03 3.49
N VAL A 146 -10.83 5.78 3.13
CA VAL A 146 -10.40 6.99 3.86
C VAL A 146 -11.53 8.01 4.03
N LYS A 147 -12.33 8.26 2.97
CA LYS A 147 -13.43 9.23 3.02
C LYS A 147 -14.51 8.81 4.02
N THR A 148 -14.73 7.50 4.17
CA THR A 148 -15.71 6.94 5.12
C THR A 148 -15.19 6.84 6.56
N ILE A 149 -13.88 7.02 6.82
CA ILE A 149 -13.32 6.96 8.18
C ILE A 149 -14.01 7.98 9.10
N ASN A 150 -14.19 9.22 8.64
CA ASN A 150 -14.80 10.28 9.43
C ASN A 150 -16.33 10.14 9.60
N GLU A 151 -16.96 9.25 8.83
CA GLU A 151 -18.39 8.94 8.94
C GLU A 151 -18.66 7.90 10.04
N ASN A 152 -17.59 7.28 10.56
CA ASN A 152 -17.63 6.28 11.62
C ASN A 152 -16.94 6.82 12.88
N SER A 153 -17.11 6.13 14.02
CA SER A 153 -16.50 6.54 15.28
C SER A 153 -15.94 5.36 16.08
N GLY A 154 -15.03 5.65 17.00
CA GLY A 154 -14.44 4.66 17.90
C GLY A 154 -13.71 3.54 17.16
N GLN A 155 -13.97 2.28 17.56
CA GLN A 155 -13.25 1.12 17.04
C GLN A 155 -13.44 0.92 15.53
N VAL A 156 -14.62 1.26 14.98
CA VAL A 156 -14.91 1.13 13.54
C VAL A 156 -14.01 2.06 12.73
N GLN A 157 -13.80 3.29 13.21
CA GLN A 157 -12.91 4.25 12.59
C GLN A 157 -11.46 3.72 12.53
N GLU A 158 -10.97 3.19 13.65
CA GLU A 158 -9.62 2.62 13.76
C GLU A 158 -9.44 1.39 12.86
N ASP A 159 -10.45 0.52 12.78
CA ASP A 159 -10.41 -0.68 11.95
C ASP A 159 -10.38 -0.33 10.46
N ILE A 160 -11.24 0.60 10.01
CA ILE A 160 -11.21 1.09 8.61
C ILE A 160 -9.85 1.68 8.29
N ALA A 161 -9.30 2.52 9.18
CA ALA A 161 -7.98 3.12 8.99
C ALA A 161 -6.87 2.07 8.90
N LYS A 162 -6.89 1.04 9.76
CA LYS A 162 -5.94 -0.07 9.74
C LYS A 162 -6.01 -0.87 8.45
N PHE A 163 -7.22 -1.28 8.02
CA PHE A 163 -7.42 -2.05 6.79
C PHE A 163 -6.99 -1.25 5.57
N THR A 164 -7.37 0.03 5.52
CA THR A 164 -6.95 0.97 4.48
C THR A 164 -5.43 1.07 4.41
N LYS A 165 -4.76 1.25 5.54
CA LYS A 165 -3.30 1.31 5.60
C LYS A 165 -2.66 0.05 5.00
N GLN A 166 -3.13 -1.12 5.40
CA GLN A 166 -2.59 -2.40 4.93
C GLN A 166 -2.76 -2.57 3.41
N ALA A 167 -3.91 -2.19 2.86
CA ALA A 167 -4.14 -2.22 1.42
C ALA A 167 -3.16 -1.31 0.66
N VAL A 168 -2.97 -0.08 1.16
CA VAL A 168 -2.03 0.89 0.58
C VAL A 168 -0.58 0.39 0.68
N GLU A 169 -0.20 -0.22 1.79
CA GLU A 169 1.14 -0.81 1.97
C GLU A 169 1.40 -1.95 0.98
N ILE A 170 0.43 -2.84 0.74
CA ILE A 170 0.53 -3.89 -0.29
C ILE A 170 0.79 -3.28 -1.66
N ALA A 171 0.02 -2.25 -2.04
CA ALA A 171 0.17 -1.59 -3.32
C ALA A 171 1.53 -0.87 -3.44
N ALA A 172 1.90 -0.09 -2.43
CA ALA A 172 3.15 0.65 -2.40
C ALA A 172 4.38 -0.27 -2.44
N GLN A 173 4.37 -1.37 -1.67
CA GLN A 173 5.47 -2.32 -1.64
C GLN A 173 5.62 -3.04 -2.99
N THR A 174 4.53 -3.51 -3.58
CA THR A 174 4.55 -4.16 -4.90
C THR A 174 5.09 -3.21 -5.97
N THR A 175 4.59 -1.97 -5.98
CA THR A 175 5.04 -0.92 -6.90
C THR A 175 6.53 -0.66 -6.76
N LYS A 176 7.01 -0.43 -5.52
CA LYS A 176 8.42 -0.16 -5.24
C LYS A 176 9.33 -1.32 -5.66
N ASN A 177 8.93 -2.56 -5.35
CA ASN A 177 9.69 -3.75 -5.70
C ASN A 177 9.81 -3.91 -7.23
N LEU A 178 8.70 -3.68 -7.94
CA LEU A 178 8.68 -3.77 -9.39
C LEU A 178 9.52 -2.67 -10.04
N ASP A 179 9.35 -1.41 -9.62
CA ASP A 179 10.14 -0.26 -10.10
C ASP A 179 11.64 -0.49 -9.88
N THR A 180 12.03 -0.92 -8.67
CA THR A 180 13.43 -1.23 -8.36
C THR A 180 13.99 -2.30 -9.30
N LYS A 181 13.26 -3.40 -9.50
CA LYS A 181 13.71 -4.50 -10.35
C LYS A 181 13.82 -4.09 -11.83
N ILE A 182 12.87 -3.31 -12.34
CA ILE A 182 12.91 -2.82 -13.72
C ILE A 182 14.10 -1.88 -13.93
N ARG A 183 14.37 -0.98 -12.97
CA ARG A 183 15.55 -0.09 -13.03
C ARG A 183 16.86 -0.88 -12.99
N GLU A 184 16.96 -1.90 -12.14
CA GLU A 184 18.11 -2.81 -12.09
C GLU A 184 18.34 -3.51 -13.44
N LEU A 185 17.27 -4.07 -14.03
CA LEU A 185 17.34 -4.74 -15.34
C LEU A 185 17.74 -3.77 -16.46
N ALA A 186 17.27 -2.53 -16.42
CA ALA A 186 17.62 -1.52 -17.41
C ALA A 186 19.03 -0.95 -17.25
N ALA A 187 19.63 -1.05 -16.06
CA ALA A 187 20.99 -0.60 -15.78
C ALA A 187 22.04 -1.70 -15.97
N ALA A 188 21.62 -2.96 -16.08
CA ALA A 188 22.51 -4.08 -16.34
C ALA A 188 23.07 -3.98 -17.78
N PRO A 189 24.39 -4.13 -17.99
CA PRO A 189 24.95 -4.20 -19.33
C PRO A 189 24.36 -5.41 -20.05
N ALA A 190 23.92 -5.21 -21.30
CA ALA A 190 23.48 -6.31 -22.16
C ALA A 190 24.60 -7.36 -22.19
N LYS A 191 24.33 -8.56 -21.65
CA LYS A 191 25.30 -9.65 -21.73
C LYS A 191 25.46 -9.99 -23.21
N ALA A 192 26.65 -9.68 -23.73
CA ALA A 192 27.10 -10.05 -25.06
C ALA A 192 27.23 -11.57 -25.19
#